data_AF-A0A504Z2B9-F1
#
_entry.id   AF-A0A504Z2B9-F1
#
_cell.length_a   1.000
_cell.length_b   1.000
_cell.length_c   1.000
_cell.angle_alpha   90.00
_cell.angle_beta   90.00
_cell.angle_gamma   90.00
#
_symmetry.space_group_name_H-M   'P 1'
#
loop_
_entity.id
_entity.type
_entity.pdbx_description
1 polymer ?
#
loop_
_entity_poly.entity_id
_entity_poly.type
_entity_poly.pdbx_seq_one_letter_code
_entity_poly.pdbx_strand_id
1 'polypeptide(L)'
;MADDAQLDLLNHKLQLQQVEAALELDKDNEELKALKHDLEEVVKLSLELLGKTSDSNEVHWNVGDQCMAMCSRDKLYYKATILEFLGDTSCVVNFDAYNTTDVCQLTHLKPMTTVAPVVKKKRKDVKARQIEKNSKKK
;
A
#
# COMPACT_ATOMS: atom_id res chain seq x y z
N MET A 1 15.38 17.52 -6.63
CA MET A 1 14.36 17.72 -5.58
C MET A 1 13.97 16.41 -4.91
N ALA A 2 13.55 15.36 -5.62
CA ALA A 2 13.40 14.03 -4.99
C ALA A 2 14.75 13.34 -4.71
N ASP A 3 15.75 13.60 -5.55
CA ASP A 3 17.11 13.08 -5.40
C ASP A 3 17.83 13.65 -4.16
N ASP A 4 17.62 14.94 -3.86
CA ASP A 4 18.21 15.61 -2.69
C ASP A 4 17.75 14.97 -1.37
N ALA A 5 16.46 14.65 -1.24
CA ALA A 5 15.91 14.03 -0.04
C ALA A 5 16.44 12.60 0.19
N GLN A 6 16.71 11.86 -0.89
CA GLN A 6 17.33 10.54 -0.77
C GLN A 6 18.81 10.62 -0.39
N LEU A 7 19.54 11.59 -0.94
CA LEU A 7 20.94 11.81 -0.60
C LEU A 7 21.12 12.23 0.86
N ASP A 8 20.25 13.11 1.35
CA ASP A 8 20.21 13.56 2.73
C ASP A 8 19.95 12.38 3.70
N LEU A 9 18.95 11.55 3.37
CA LEU A 9 18.66 10.31 4.11
C LEU A 9 19.85 9.34 4.16
N LEU A 10 20.59 9.20 3.05
CA LEU A 10 21.78 8.36 3.00
C LEU A 10 22.91 8.91 3.88
N ASN A 11 23.07 10.24 3.93
CA ASN A 11 24.06 10.87 4.80
C ASN A 11 23.73 10.62 6.28
N HIS A 12 22.47 10.78 6.69
CA HIS A 12 22.06 10.50 8.08
C HIS A 12 22.28 9.04 8.48
N LYS A 13 22.02 8.09 7.59
CA LYS A 13 22.35 6.68 7.82
C LYS A 13 23.85 6.44 7.98
N LEU A 14 24.67 7.10 7.16
CA LEU A 14 26.12 6.97 7.26
C LEU A 14 26.65 7.53 8.58
N GLN A 15 26.11 8.67 9.03
CA GLN A 15 26.43 9.26 10.33
C GLN A 15 26.05 8.32 11.47
N LEU A 16 24.86 7.69 11.40
CA LEU A 16 24.42 6.70 12.38
C LEU A 16 25.43 5.55 12.50
N GLN A 17 25.86 4.99 11.36
CA GLN A 17 26.83 3.89 11.34
C GLN A 17 28.16 4.28 12.01
N GLN A 18 28.64 5.50 11.77
CA GLN A 18 29.87 6.00 12.41
C GLN A 18 29.71 6.15 13.92
N VAL A 19 28.56 6.66 14.37
CA VAL A 19 28.21 6.80 15.79
C VAL A 19 28.08 5.43 16.45
N GLU A 20 27.49 4.44 15.77
CA GLU A 20 27.40 3.07 16.26
C GLU A 20 28.77 2.41 16.40
N ALA A 21 29.66 2.57 15.41
CA ALA A 21 31.03 2.08 15.50
C ALA A 21 31.81 2.75 16.66
N ALA A 22 31.58 4.04 16.92
CA ALA A 22 32.14 4.73 18.07
C ALA A 22 31.56 4.22 19.39
N LEU A 23 30.25 3.93 19.44
CA LEU A 23 29.58 3.31 20.59
C LEU A 23 30.07 1.89 20.87
N GLU A 24 30.53 1.15 19.85
CA GLU A 24 31.11 -0.18 20.06
C GLU A 24 32.42 -0.12 20.85
N LEU A 25 33.24 0.92 20.61
CA LEU A 25 34.46 1.21 21.37
C LEU A 25 34.15 1.83 22.74
N ASP A 26 33.22 2.78 22.80
CA ASP A 26 32.90 3.58 23.99
C ASP A 26 31.42 3.42 24.41
N LYS A 27 31.10 2.23 24.94
CA LYS A 27 29.71 1.83 25.29
C LYS A 27 29.03 2.67 26.38
N ASP A 28 29.81 3.42 27.16
CA ASP A 28 29.31 4.27 28.25
C ASP A 28 29.13 5.74 27.85
N ASN A 29 29.42 6.12 26.60
CA ASN A 29 29.29 7.51 26.17
C ASN A 29 27.82 7.90 25.94
N GLU A 30 27.21 8.56 26.94
CA GLU A 30 25.80 8.99 26.90
C GLU A 30 25.51 9.95 25.74
N GLU A 31 26.46 10.79 25.35
CA GLU A 31 26.29 11.73 24.22
C GLU A 31 26.17 10.99 22.89
N LEU A 32 26.91 9.91 22.67
CA LEU A 32 26.81 9.11 21.45
C LEU A 32 25.48 8.35 21.40
N LYS A 33 24.95 7.90 22.56
CA LYS A 33 23.63 7.26 22.65
C LYS A 33 22.51 8.25 22.31
N ALA A 34 22.59 9.48 22.84
CA ALA A 34 21.64 10.54 22.54
C ALA A 34 21.68 10.92 21.06
N LEU A 35 22.89 11.08 20.48
CA LEU A 35 23.07 11.41 19.08
C LEU A 35 22.57 10.30 18.15
N LYS A 36 22.82 9.03 18.49
CA LYS A 36 22.27 7.88 17.77
C LYS A 36 20.74 7.96 17.73
N HIS A 37 20.10 8.16 18.87
CA HIS A 37 18.65 8.25 18.94
C HIS A 37 18.10 9.40 18.08
N ASP A 38 18.71 10.58 18.14
CA ASP A 38 18.28 11.74 17.36
C ASP A 38 18.36 11.46 15.84
N LEU A 39 19.47 10.87 15.38
CA LEU A 39 19.66 10.47 13.99
C LEU A 39 18.66 9.39 13.53
N GLU A 40 18.32 8.41 14.38
CA GLU A 40 17.30 7.40 14.06
C GLU A 40 15.91 8.03 13.84
N GLU A 41 15.53 8.99 14.68
CA GLU A 41 14.24 9.68 14.55
C GLU A 41 14.17 10.51 13.26
N VAL A 42 15.25 11.21 12.89
CA VAL A 42 15.33 11.94 11.62
C VAL A 42 15.20 10.99 10.43
N VAL A 43 15.90 9.86 10.43
CA VAL A 43 15.82 8.84 9.37
C VAL A 43 14.39 8.29 9.23
N LYS A 44 13.72 8.03 10.36
CA LYS A 44 12.35 7.51 10.38
C LYS A 44 11.34 8.52 9.82
N LEU A 45 11.42 9.77 10.23
CA LEU A 45 10.55 10.85 9.73
C LEU A 45 10.78 11.08 8.23
N SER A 46 12.04 11.07 7.78
CA SER A 46 12.38 11.18 6.36
C SER A 46 11.86 10.00 5.54
N LEU A 47 11.82 8.79 6.10
CA LEU A 47 11.24 7.61 5.45
C LEU A 47 9.70 7.71 5.33
N GLU A 48 9.04 8.25 6.36
CA GLU A 48 7.60 8.52 6.37
C GLU A 48 7.23 9.57 5.31
N LEU A 49 7.99 10.66 5.23
CA LEU A 49 7.85 11.69 4.20
C LEU A 49 8.10 11.17 2.78
N LEU A 50 9.01 10.20 2.61
CA LEU A 50 9.29 9.56 1.32
C LEU A 50 8.19 8.57 0.90
N GLY A 51 7.16 8.33 1.72
CA GLY A 51 6.00 7.51 1.35
C GLY A 51 6.29 6.02 1.33
N LYS A 52 7.37 5.56 1.98
CA LYS A 52 7.59 4.14 2.25
C LYS A 52 6.87 3.79 3.54
N THR A 53 5.56 4.01 3.55
CA THR A 53 4.69 3.46 4.59
C THR A 53 4.72 1.94 4.41
N SER A 54 5.54 1.29 5.22
CA SER A 54 5.38 -0.11 5.58
C SER A 54 4.05 -0.27 6.33
N ASP A 55 2.92 -0.06 5.65
CA ASP A 55 1.70 -0.78 5.97
C ASP A 55 1.92 -2.19 5.47
N SER A 56 2.72 -2.92 6.25
CA SER A 56 3.07 -4.32 6.05
C SER A 56 1.83 -5.17 6.30
N ASN A 57 0.93 -5.14 5.33
CA ASN A 57 0.08 -6.27 5.02
C ASN A 57 0.25 -6.44 3.52
N GLU A 58 1.30 -7.17 3.11
CA GLU A 58 1.54 -7.60 1.73
C GLU A 58 0.40 -8.54 1.31
N VAL A 59 -0.81 -7.99 1.17
CA VAL A 59 -1.97 -8.70 0.66
C VAL A 59 -1.74 -8.82 -0.84
N HIS A 60 -1.43 -10.02 -1.26
CA HIS A 60 -1.48 -10.37 -2.67
C HIS A 60 -2.94 -10.37 -3.11
N TRP A 61 -3.37 -9.23 -3.62
CA TRP A 61 -4.69 -9.05 -4.18
C TRP A 61 -4.85 -9.87 -5.46
N ASN A 62 -5.94 -10.62 -5.55
CA ASN A 62 -6.30 -11.40 -6.73
C ASN A 62 -7.66 -10.96 -7.26
N VAL A 63 -7.92 -11.20 -8.54
CA VAL A 63 -9.27 -10.99 -9.10
C VAL A 63 -10.26 -11.89 -8.36
N GLY A 64 -11.33 -11.29 -7.86
CA GLY A 64 -12.36 -11.93 -7.04
C GLY A 64 -12.15 -11.78 -5.53
N ASP A 65 -11.03 -11.21 -5.07
CA ASP A 65 -10.77 -11.02 -3.65
C ASP A 65 -11.57 -9.84 -3.08
N GLN A 66 -11.92 -9.93 -1.79
CA GLN A 66 -12.75 -8.93 -1.11
C GLN A 66 -11.87 -7.97 -0.32
N CYS A 67 -11.95 -6.69 -0.67
CA CYS A 67 -11.13 -5.64 -0.09
C CYS A 67 -12.00 -4.50 0.44
N MET A 68 -11.44 -3.70 1.34
CA MET A 68 -11.97 -2.36 1.62
C MET A 68 -11.29 -1.37 0.68
N ALA A 69 -12.03 -0.83 -0.27
CA ALA A 69 -11.55 0.13 -1.26
C ALA A 69 -12.07 1.54 -0.94
N MET A 70 -11.24 2.57 -1.15
CA MET A 70 -11.61 3.96 -0.94
C MET A 70 -12.43 4.49 -2.11
N CYS A 71 -13.69 4.88 -1.89
CA CYS A 71 -14.51 5.50 -2.93
C CYS A 71 -13.97 6.88 -3.30
N SER A 72 -13.82 7.17 -4.61
CA SER A 72 -13.29 8.45 -5.07
C SER A 72 -14.16 9.66 -4.69
N ARG A 73 -15.49 9.46 -4.58
CA ARG A 73 -16.48 10.52 -4.28
C ARG A 73 -16.41 11.03 -2.84
N ASP A 74 -16.38 10.12 -1.88
CA ASP A 74 -16.53 10.44 -0.46
C ASP A 74 -15.26 10.18 0.36
N LYS A 75 -14.20 9.63 -0.27
CA LYS A 75 -12.93 9.25 0.39
C LYS A 75 -13.12 8.28 1.57
N LEU A 76 -14.27 7.61 1.63
CA LEU A 76 -14.58 6.57 2.60
C LEU A 76 -14.28 5.19 2.04
N TYR A 77 -13.89 4.28 2.94
CA TYR A 77 -13.60 2.89 2.59
C TYR A 77 -14.87 2.06 2.67
N TYR A 78 -15.19 1.38 1.57
CA TYR A 78 -16.32 0.48 1.49
C TYR A 78 -15.87 -0.91 1.04
N LYS A 79 -16.66 -1.91 1.42
CA LYS A 79 -16.46 -3.29 0.98
C LYS A 79 -16.64 -3.37 -0.53
N ALA A 80 -15.63 -3.87 -1.20
CA ALA A 80 -15.59 -4.06 -2.62
C ALA A 80 -14.96 -5.40 -2.99
N THR A 81 -15.20 -5.84 -4.22
CA THR A 81 -14.60 -7.06 -4.78
C THR A 81 -13.77 -6.69 -6.00
N ILE A 82 -12.52 -7.14 -6.06
CA ILE A 82 -11.62 -6.85 -7.18
C ILE A 82 -12.12 -7.58 -8.43
N LEU A 83 -12.30 -6.86 -9.54
CA LEU A 83 -12.78 -7.40 -10.81
C LEU A 83 -11.64 -7.58 -11.83
N GLU A 84 -10.79 -6.57 -11.98
CA GLU A 84 -9.72 -6.57 -12.96
C GLU A 84 -8.61 -5.62 -12.49
N PHE A 85 -7.36 -5.90 -12.88
CA PHE A 85 -6.23 -4.99 -12.62
C PHE A 85 -6.00 -4.10 -13.83
N LEU A 86 -5.84 -2.80 -13.58
CA LEU A 86 -5.54 -1.79 -14.60
C LEU A 86 -4.08 -1.36 -14.43
N GLY A 87 -3.17 -2.27 -14.80
CA GLY A 87 -1.73 -2.14 -14.59
C GLY A 87 -1.28 -2.59 -13.20
N ASP A 88 -0.10 -2.14 -12.78
CA ASP A 88 0.58 -2.61 -11.56
C ASP A 88 0.18 -1.83 -10.30
N THR A 89 -0.45 -0.66 -10.45
CA THR A 89 -0.74 0.27 -9.34
C THR A 89 -2.23 0.49 -9.10
N SER A 90 -3.09 0.08 -10.03
CA SER A 90 -4.53 0.35 -9.99
C SER A 90 -5.37 -0.88 -10.36
N CYS A 91 -6.57 -0.95 -9.83
CA CYS A 91 -7.52 -2.04 -10.08
C CYS A 91 -8.96 -1.52 -10.13
N VAL A 92 -9.81 -2.25 -10.84
CA VAL A 92 -11.25 -2.05 -10.89
C VAL A 92 -11.89 -2.90 -9.80
N VAL A 93 -12.65 -2.27 -8.92
CA VAL A 93 -13.37 -2.95 -7.83
C VAL A 93 -14.88 -2.72 -7.96
N ASN A 94 -15.68 -3.64 -7.45
CA ASN A 94 -17.14 -3.51 -7.38
C ASN A 94 -17.61 -3.36 -5.93
N PHE A 95 -18.27 -2.25 -5.61
CA PHE A 95 -18.77 -1.98 -4.27
C PHE A 95 -20.04 -2.78 -3.94
N ASP A 96 -20.02 -3.52 -2.83
CA ASP A 96 -21.12 -4.41 -2.40
C ASP A 96 -22.40 -3.63 -2.05
N ALA A 97 -22.26 -2.40 -1.56
CA ALA A 97 -23.38 -1.57 -1.11
C ALA A 97 -24.33 -1.15 -2.24
N TYR A 98 -23.80 -0.90 -3.45
CA TYR A 98 -24.55 -0.33 -4.57
C TYR A 98 -24.28 -1.03 -5.90
N ASN A 99 -23.50 -2.12 -5.89
CA ASN A 99 -23.06 -2.88 -7.07
C ASN A 99 -22.52 -1.99 -8.20
N THR A 100 -21.77 -0.95 -7.82
CA THR A 100 -21.16 0.02 -8.72
C THR A 100 -19.67 -0.29 -8.82
N THR A 101 -19.13 -0.20 -10.04
CA THR A 101 -17.70 -0.37 -10.30
C THR A 101 -16.98 0.96 -10.24
N ASP A 102 -15.78 0.95 -9.68
CA ASP A 102 -14.92 2.13 -9.57
C ASP A 102 -13.44 1.72 -9.69
N VAL A 103 -12.60 2.66 -10.11
CA VAL A 103 -11.16 2.46 -10.24
C VAL A 103 -10.47 2.94 -8.97
N CYS A 104 -9.73 2.05 -8.32
CA CYS A 104 -9.00 2.33 -7.08
C CYS A 104 -7.53 1.96 -7.19
N GLN A 105 -6.70 2.62 -6.39
CA GLN A 105 -5.26 2.34 -6.31
C GLN A 105 -4.98 1.25 -5.29
N LEU A 106 -4.01 0.39 -5.60
CA LEU A 106 -3.62 -0.73 -4.74
C LEU A 106 -3.08 -0.26 -3.37
N THR A 107 -2.42 0.89 -3.34
CA THR A 107 -1.91 1.55 -2.12
C THR A 107 -3.02 1.96 -1.14
N HIS A 108 -4.27 2.08 -1.62
CA HIS A 108 -5.43 2.46 -0.82
C HIS A 108 -6.40 1.30 -0.61
N LEU A 109 -5.99 0.06 -0.91
CA LEU A 109 -6.77 -1.13 -0.57
C LEU A 109 -6.41 -1.62 0.81
N LYS A 110 -7.42 -2.01 1.59
CA LYS A 110 -7.24 -2.61 2.91
C LYS A 110 -7.75 -4.05 2.96
N PRO A 111 -7.01 -4.97 3.62
CA PRO A 111 -7.49 -6.33 3.91
C PRO A 111 -8.83 -6.27 4.64
N MET A 112 -9.79 -7.09 4.23
CA MET A 112 -10.98 -7.32 5.03
C MET A 112 -10.56 -8.26 6.17
N THR A 113 -10.25 -7.72 7.36
CA THR A 113 -9.82 -8.53 8.51
C THR A 113 -10.82 -9.66 8.78
N THR A 114 -10.43 -10.89 8.42
CA THR A 114 -11.30 -12.06 8.45
C THR A 114 -10.99 -12.85 9.72
N VAL A 115 -11.73 -12.56 10.79
CA VAL A 115 -11.92 -13.55 11.86
C VAL A 115 -13.02 -14.51 11.38
N ALA A 116 -12.63 -15.52 10.60
CA ALA A 116 -13.56 -16.45 9.94
C ALA A 116 -14.38 -17.29 10.95
N PRO A 117 -15.56 -17.84 10.55
CA PRO A 117 -15.50 -19.13 9.87
C PRO A 117 -16.40 -19.27 8.63
N VAL A 118 -15.98 -20.22 7.80
CA VAL A 118 -16.56 -20.79 6.58
C VAL A 118 -18.09 -20.74 6.44
N VAL A 119 -18.58 -20.08 5.39
CA VAL A 119 -19.85 -20.49 4.72
C VAL A 119 -19.63 -20.50 3.21
N LYS A 120 -19.53 -21.72 2.68
CA LYS A 120 -19.66 -21.99 1.25
C LYS A 120 -21.07 -21.58 0.81
N LYS A 121 -21.22 -20.60 -0.07
CA LYS A 121 -22.45 -20.37 -0.85
C LYS A 121 -22.07 -19.92 -2.26
N LYS A 122 -21.79 -20.88 -3.14
CA LYS A 122 -22.70 -21.50 -4.12
C LYS A 122 -22.78 -20.66 -5.40
N ARG A 123 -22.12 -21.18 -6.44
CA ARG A 123 -22.13 -20.75 -7.86
C ARG A 123 -23.47 -20.13 -8.27
N LYS A 124 -23.42 -18.94 -8.87
CA LYS A 124 -24.35 -18.50 -9.92
C LYS A 124 -23.61 -17.64 -10.97
N ASP A 125 -23.40 -18.30 -12.10
CA ASP A 125 -23.42 -17.81 -13.48
C ASP A 125 -22.63 -16.54 -13.84
N VAL A 126 -21.45 -16.80 -14.42
CA VAL A 126 -20.85 -15.97 -15.48
C VAL A 126 -21.89 -15.76 -16.57
N LYS A 127 -22.43 -14.55 -16.69
CA LYS A 127 -23.04 -14.09 -17.94
C LYS A 127 -22.03 -13.29 -18.73
N ALA A 128 -21.77 -13.82 -19.91
CA ALA A 128 -20.78 -13.40 -20.87
C ALA A 128 -20.85 -11.91 -21.21
N ARG A 129 -19.64 -11.35 -21.27
CA ARG A 129 -19.21 -10.15 -21.98
C ARG A 129 -19.67 -10.23 -23.45
N GLN A 130 -20.71 -9.50 -23.85
CA GLN A 130 -20.98 -9.23 -25.26
C GLN A 130 -20.22 -7.97 -25.68
N ILE A 131 -19.00 -8.17 -26.18
CA ILE A 131 -18.33 -7.18 -27.03
C ILE A 131 -18.95 -7.33 -28.41
N GLU A 132 -19.92 -6.49 -28.75
CA GLU A 132 -20.37 -6.36 -30.13
C GLU A 132 -19.47 -5.35 -30.83
N LYS A 133 -18.34 -5.86 -31.35
CA LYS A 133 -17.65 -5.23 -32.47
C LYS A 133 -18.42 -5.58 -33.74
N ASN A 134 -18.72 -4.53 -34.53
CA ASN A 134 -18.75 -4.51 -35.99
C ASN A 134 -20.10 -4.69 -36.73
N SER A 135 -20.62 -3.59 -37.27
CA SER A 135 -20.85 -3.34 -38.71
C SER A 135 -21.17 -1.85 -38.87
N LYS A 136 -20.36 -0.98 -39.50
CA LYS A 136 -19.84 -0.99 -40.88
C LYS A 136 -20.98 -1.13 -41.90
N LYS A 137 -21.40 0.04 -42.40
CA LYS A 137 -21.51 0.35 -43.83
C LYS A 137 -22.66 -0.33 -44.59
N LYS A 138 -23.71 0.43 -44.91
CA LYS A 138 -24.01 0.93 -46.27
C LYS A 138 -25.31 1.72 -46.26
#